data_AF-A0A1I7ASG4-F1
#
_entry.id   AF-A0A1I7ASG4-F1
#
_cell.length_a   1.000
_cell.length_b   1.000
_cell.length_c   1.000
_cell.angle_alpha   90.00
_cell.angle_beta   90.00
_cell.angle_gamma   90.00
#
_symmetry.space_group_name_H-M   'P 1'
#
loop_
_entity.id
_entity.type
_entity.pdbx_description
1 polymer ?
#
loop_
_entity_poly.entity_id
_entity_poly.type
_entity_poly.pdbx_seq_one_letter_code
_entity_poly.pdbx_strand_id
1 'polypeptide(L)'
;MVVDPGELNKHLPSYRLYNTSATSATLFRGIKMISGELKNQIDRIWDAFWSGGISNPLEVIEQITYLLFLRRLDDLHTLEENKSVRLKRPMERRIFPEGKDEEGCPYENMRWSRFKNFQPAEMFTVVDRHVFPFLRTLGGDNSTYAHHMKDARFTIPTPALLAKVVDLLDDIPMENRDTKGDLYEYMLSKIATAGQNGQFRTPRHIIRLMVELTSPQPKDIICDPACGTAGFLVCAGEYLREHYPNILHDEKLKQHFHHGMFHGFDFDNVMLRIGSMNMLLHGVENPDIRYRDSLAQENASDEEAYTLVLANPPFAGSLDYENTAKDLLQIVKTKKTELLFVALFLRLLKPGGRAAVIVPDGVLFGSTKAHKELRRILVEEQKLDAVVSLPGGVFKPYAGVSTANLSQKSMLTQKLPIATIKSVLSVELENPLRRTMTGKLW
;
A
#
# COMPACT_ATOMS: atom_id res chain seq x y z
N MET A 1 -20.81 -45.08 12.36
CA MET A 1 -22.23 -44.79 12.08
C MET A 1 -22.27 -43.55 11.23
N VAL A 2 -22.67 -43.68 9.96
CA VAL A 2 -22.79 -42.55 9.02
C VAL A 2 -24.14 -41.89 9.31
N VAL A 3 -24.12 -40.61 9.70
CA VAL A 3 -25.34 -39.82 9.91
C VAL A 3 -25.53 -38.91 8.69
N ASP A 4 -26.75 -38.89 8.18
CA ASP A 4 -27.22 -38.13 7.01
C ASP A 4 -27.03 -36.60 7.21
N PRO A 5 -26.38 -35.89 6.28
CA PRO A 5 -26.17 -34.43 6.34
C PRO A 5 -27.46 -33.60 6.46
N GLY A 6 -28.62 -34.15 6.10
CA GLY A 6 -29.91 -33.45 6.17
C GLY A 6 -30.45 -33.22 7.60
N GLU A 7 -30.05 -34.04 8.57
CA GLU A 7 -30.57 -33.95 9.95
C GLU A 7 -29.87 -32.87 10.80
N LEU A 8 -28.62 -32.49 10.48
CA LEU A 8 -27.91 -31.43 11.22
C LEU A 8 -28.48 -30.02 10.96
N ASN A 9 -29.16 -29.81 9.83
CA ASN A 9 -29.64 -28.50 9.40
C ASN A 9 -30.94 -28.04 10.11
N LYS A 10 -31.55 -28.90 10.94
CA LYS A 10 -32.80 -28.58 11.64
C LYS A 10 -32.58 -27.89 13.00
N HIS A 11 -31.36 -27.84 13.53
CA HIS A 11 -31.11 -27.37 14.91
C HIS A 11 -30.28 -26.09 15.04
N LEU A 12 -29.78 -25.48 13.96
CA LEU A 12 -28.97 -24.25 14.02
C LEU A 12 -29.21 -23.34 12.79
N PRO A 13 -30.16 -22.38 12.83
CA PRO A 13 -30.57 -21.60 11.65
C PRO A 13 -29.56 -20.55 11.16
N SER A 14 -28.41 -20.37 11.82
CA SER A 14 -27.50 -19.22 11.61
C SER A 14 -26.13 -19.55 11.00
N TYR A 15 -25.89 -20.79 10.56
CA TYR A 15 -24.61 -21.16 9.93
C TYR A 15 -24.77 -21.31 8.41
N ARG A 16 -24.28 -20.33 7.64
CA ARG A 16 -23.95 -20.54 6.24
C ARG A 16 -22.63 -21.29 6.16
N LEU A 17 -22.67 -22.56 5.79
CA LEU A 17 -21.49 -23.27 5.29
C LEU A 17 -21.07 -22.58 3.98
N TYR A 18 -19.94 -21.86 4.00
CA TYR A 18 -19.34 -21.33 2.78
C TYR A 18 -18.88 -22.51 1.91
N ASN A 19 -19.61 -22.78 0.84
CA ASN A 19 -19.28 -23.81 -0.13
C ASN A 19 -18.00 -23.37 -0.87
N THR A 20 -16.87 -24.03 -0.57
CA THR A 20 -15.50 -23.65 -0.94
C THR A 20 -15.20 -23.70 -2.45
N SER A 21 -16.04 -24.35 -3.24
CA SER A 21 -15.86 -24.45 -4.70
C SER A 21 -16.24 -23.17 -5.46
N ALA A 22 -17.23 -22.41 -4.97
CA ALA A 22 -17.67 -21.16 -5.61
C ALA A 22 -16.81 -19.95 -5.20
N THR A 23 -16.30 -19.93 -3.97
CA THR A 23 -15.44 -18.86 -3.45
C THR A 23 -14.05 -18.88 -4.09
N SER A 24 -13.49 -20.06 -4.36
CA SER A 24 -12.19 -20.19 -5.04
C SER A 24 -12.23 -19.59 -6.47
N ALA A 25 -13.29 -19.87 -7.24
CA ALA A 25 -13.45 -19.31 -8.58
C ALA A 25 -13.62 -17.77 -8.61
N THR A 26 -14.06 -17.18 -7.50
CA THR A 26 -14.19 -15.72 -7.35
C THR A 26 -12.88 -15.09 -6.87
N LEU A 27 -12.15 -15.75 -5.96
CA LEU A 27 -10.81 -15.34 -5.48
C LEU A 27 -9.73 -15.30 -6.57
N PHE A 28 -9.85 -16.13 -7.62
CA PHE A 28 -8.88 -16.18 -8.72
C PHE A 28 -9.29 -15.37 -9.96
N ARG A 29 -10.50 -14.79 -10.01
CA ARG A 29 -10.88 -13.85 -11.09
C ARG A 29 -10.12 -12.54 -10.87
N GLY A 30 -9.11 -12.29 -11.69
CA GLY A 30 -8.45 -10.99 -11.75
C GLY A 30 -7.03 -10.94 -11.22
N ILE A 31 -6.27 -12.05 -11.19
CA ILE A 31 -4.80 -11.92 -11.20
C ILE A 31 -4.44 -11.35 -12.58
N LYS A 32 -4.53 -10.03 -12.71
CA LYS A 32 -4.13 -9.32 -13.91
C LYS A 32 -2.60 -9.39 -13.94
N MET A 33 -2.07 -10.31 -14.73
CA MET A 33 -0.64 -10.34 -14.98
C MET A 33 -0.32 -9.19 -15.92
N ILE A 34 0.67 -8.39 -15.53
CA ILE A 34 1.27 -7.36 -16.38
C ILE A 34 1.61 -7.95 -17.74
N SER A 35 1.21 -7.27 -18.82
CA SER A 35 1.48 -7.73 -20.18
C SER A 35 2.98 -7.90 -20.41
N GLY A 36 3.37 -8.91 -21.19
CA GLY A 36 4.79 -9.15 -21.50
C GLY A 36 5.44 -7.94 -22.19
N GLU A 37 4.67 -7.19 -22.96
CA GLU A 37 5.11 -5.96 -23.62
C GLU A 37 5.46 -4.84 -22.61
N LEU A 38 4.61 -4.61 -21.61
CA LEU A 38 4.88 -3.60 -20.58
C LEU A 38 6.09 -3.97 -19.72
N LYS A 39 6.26 -5.26 -19.39
CA LYS A 39 7.47 -5.74 -18.69
C LYS A 39 8.73 -5.44 -19.49
N ASN A 40 8.73 -5.75 -20.80
CA ASN A 40 9.86 -5.48 -21.67
C ASN A 40 10.19 -3.99 -21.76
N GLN A 41 9.20 -3.10 -21.80
CA GLN A 41 9.42 -1.65 -21.78
C GLN A 41 10.09 -1.22 -20.47
N ILE A 42 9.62 -1.72 -19.33
CA ILE A 42 10.19 -1.39 -18.02
C ILE A 42 11.62 -1.91 -17.89
N ASP A 43 11.88 -3.13 -18.36
CA ASP A 43 13.23 -3.70 -18.37
C ASP A 43 14.20 -2.84 -19.19
N ARG A 44 13.77 -2.30 -20.34
CA ARG A 44 14.58 -1.36 -21.14
C ARG A 44 14.87 -0.06 -20.41
N ILE A 45 13.91 0.48 -19.67
CA ILE A 45 14.12 1.69 -18.85
C ILE A 45 15.14 1.38 -17.76
N TRP A 46 14.98 0.26 -17.06
CA TRP A 46 15.90 -0.18 -16.02
C TRP A 46 17.33 -0.35 -16.55
N ASP A 47 17.48 -1.04 -17.68
CA ASP A 47 18.76 -1.26 -18.34
C ASP A 47 19.40 0.06 -18.81
N ALA A 48 18.59 1.04 -19.22
CA ALA A 48 19.08 2.36 -19.59
C ALA A 48 19.70 3.08 -18.39
N PHE A 49 19.03 3.07 -17.23
CA PHE A 49 19.56 3.64 -15.99
C PHE A 49 20.83 2.94 -15.53
N TRP A 50 20.83 1.60 -15.54
CA TRP A 50 21.99 0.80 -15.17
C TRP A 50 23.20 1.09 -16.07
N SER A 51 23.00 1.09 -17.38
CA SER A 51 24.04 1.37 -18.37
C SER A 51 24.50 2.83 -18.32
N GLY A 52 23.63 3.73 -17.88
CA GLY A 52 23.91 5.16 -17.75
C GLY A 52 24.57 5.55 -16.41
N GLY A 53 24.90 4.58 -15.56
CA GLY A 53 25.72 4.79 -14.36
C GLY A 53 24.94 4.87 -13.04
N ILE A 54 23.62 4.67 -13.04
CA ILE A 54 22.83 4.59 -11.80
C ILE A 54 22.63 3.11 -11.43
N SER A 55 23.38 2.65 -10.43
CA SER A 55 23.34 1.25 -9.96
C SER A 55 22.40 1.04 -8.76
N ASN A 56 21.98 2.11 -8.08
CA ASN A 56 21.08 2.01 -6.93
C ASN A 56 19.61 1.85 -7.37
N PRO A 57 18.95 0.71 -7.12
CA PRO A 57 17.56 0.47 -7.52
C PRO A 57 16.55 1.46 -6.97
N LEU A 58 16.77 1.98 -5.75
CA LEU A 58 15.88 2.96 -5.14
C LEU A 58 15.95 4.30 -5.87
N GLU A 59 17.16 4.72 -6.24
CA GLU A 59 17.39 5.95 -6.98
C GLU A 59 16.74 5.91 -8.36
N VAL A 60 16.88 4.78 -9.08
CA VAL A 60 16.22 4.57 -10.37
C VAL A 60 14.71 4.75 -10.25
N ILE A 61 14.10 4.16 -9.23
CA ILE A 61 12.64 4.28 -9.03
C ILE A 61 12.25 5.68 -8.64
N GLU A 62 12.99 6.36 -7.77
CA GLU A 62 12.71 7.76 -7.45
C GLU A 62 12.72 8.63 -8.72
N GLN A 63 13.76 8.52 -9.56
CA GLN A 63 13.86 9.30 -10.80
C GLN A 63 12.72 8.99 -11.79
N ILE A 64 12.41 7.70 -12.00
CA ILE A 64 11.26 7.32 -12.85
C ILE A 64 9.95 7.86 -12.26
N THR A 65 9.79 7.82 -10.94
CA THR A 65 8.56 8.29 -10.30
C THR A 65 8.38 9.79 -10.46
N TYR A 66 9.44 10.59 -10.34
CA TYR A 66 9.37 12.04 -10.61
C TYR A 66 8.96 12.32 -12.05
N LEU A 67 9.53 11.61 -13.02
CA LEU A 67 9.21 11.78 -14.44
C LEU A 67 7.76 11.37 -14.76
N LEU A 68 7.29 10.24 -14.22
CA LEU A 68 5.91 9.80 -14.36
C LEU A 68 4.93 10.78 -13.70
N PHE A 69 5.29 11.31 -12.53
CA PHE A 69 4.50 12.32 -11.84
C PHE A 69 4.40 13.60 -12.67
N LEU A 70 5.50 14.05 -13.25
CA LEU A 70 5.54 15.22 -14.13
C LEU A 70 4.67 15.03 -15.39
N ARG A 71 4.74 13.85 -16.02
CA ARG A 71 3.84 13.49 -17.12
C ARG A 71 2.37 13.54 -16.69
N ARG A 72 2.05 13.01 -15.50
CA ARG A 72 0.70 13.05 -14.94
C ARG A 72 0.22 14.48 -14.65
N LEU A 73 1.07 15.36 -14.14
CA LEU A 73 0.73 16.76 -13.92
C LEU A 73 0.38 17.46 -15.24
N ASP A 74 1.11 17.16 -16.31
CA ASP A 74 0.82 17.69 -17.64
C ASP A 74 -0.49 17.13 -18.23
N ASP A 75 -0.77 15.83 -18.06
CA ASP A 75 -2.06 15.23 -18.45
C ASP A 75 -3.23 15.94 -17.76
N LEU A 76 -3.11 16.20 -16.45
CA LEU A 76 -4.13 16.87 -15.66
C LEU A 76 -4.30 18.34 -16.08
N HIS A 77 -3.20 19.03 -16.38
CA HIS A 77 -3.25 20.39 -16.90
C HIS A 77 -3.98 20.43 -18.24
N THR A 78 -3.62 19.52 -19.15
CA THR A 78 -4.22 19.42 -20.49
C THR A 78 -5.71 19.07 -20.42
N LEU A 79 -6.11 18.23 -19.46
CA LEU A 79 -7.52 17.92 -19.21
C LEU A 79 -8.31 19.17 -18.80
N GLU A 80 -7.75 19.99 -17.89
CA GLU A 80 -8.37 21.24 -17.45
C GLU A 80 -8.38 22.31 -18.55
N GLU A 81 -7.35 22.38 -19.40
CA GLU A 81 -7.34 23.23 -20.60
C GLU A 81 -8.47 22.85 -21.56
N ASN A 82 -8.60 21.55 -21.86
CA ASN A 82 -9.66 21.03 -22.73
C ASN A 82 -11.07 21.31 -22.17
N LYS A 83 -11.23 21.17 -20.84
CA LYS A 83 -12.49 21.49 -20.14
C LYS A 83 -12.79 22.98 -20.21
N SER A 84 -11.80 23.83 -19.97
CA SER A 84 -11.88 25.29 -20.07
C SER A 84 -12.33 25.74 -21.46
N VAL A 85 -11.68 25.24 -22.51
CA VAL A 85 -12.02 25.53 -23.91
C VAL A 85 -13.44 25.08 -24.25
N ARG A 86 -13.81 23.85 -23.86
CA ARG A 86 -15.15 23.28 -24.13
C ARG A 86 -16.27 24.03 -23.41
N LEU A 87 -16.04 24.42 -22.16
CA LEU A 87 -17.05 25.10 -21.34
C LEU A 87 -17.01 26.63 -21.49
N LYS A 88 -16.00 27.18 -22.18
CA LYS A 88 -15.72 28.63 -22.29
C LYS A 88 -15.64 29.31 -20.92
N ARG A 89 -15.01 28.63 -19.95
CA ARG A 89 -14.80 29.11 -18.57
C ARG A 89 -13.31 29.09 -18.28
N PRO A 90 -12.80 29.97 -17.40
CA PRO A 90 -11.41 29.89 -16.97
C PRO A 90 -11.10 28.53 -16.36
N MET A 91 -9.85 28.09 -16.46
CA MET A 91 -9.40 26.85 -15.82
C MET A 91 -9.64 26.94 -14.31
N GLU A 92 -10.33 25.96 -13.75
CA GLU A 92 -10.58 25.89 -12.31
C GLU A 92 -9.29 25.52 -11.55
N ARG A 93 -8.47 24.66 -12.15
CA ARG A 93 -7.18 24.24 -11.60
C ARG A 93 -6.08 24.36 -12.65
N ARG A 94 -5.21 25.36 -12.49
CA ARG A 94 -4.01 25.55 -13.33
C ARG A 94 -2.78 25.04 -12.59
N ILE A 95 -2.22 23.92 -13.05
CA ILE A 95 -1.06 23.28 -12.41
C ILE A 95 0.25 24.01 -12.73
N PHE A 96 0.45 24.36 -14.00
CA PHE A 96 1.61 25.10 -14.47
C PHE A 96 1.18 26.57 -14.62
N PRO A 97 1.72 27.50 -13.81
CA PRO A 97 1.32 28.91 -13.87
C PRO A 97 1.60 29.55 -15.23
N GLU A 98 1.01 30.71 -15.48
CA GLU A 98 1.41 31.55 -16.62
C GLU A 98 2.69 32.34 -16.26
N GLY A 99 3.46 32.73 -17.29
CA GLY A 99 4.69 33.50 -17.10
C GLY A 99 5.94 32.63 -16.96
N LYS A 100 6.89 33.11 -16.17
CA LYS A 100 8.24 32.55 -16.03
C LYS A 100 8.58 32.37 -14.56
N ASP A 101 9.48 31.44 -14.27
CA ASP A 101 10.10 31.32 -12.95
C ASP A 101 11.14 32.42 -12.69
N GLU A 102 11.76 32.38 -11.51
CA GLU A 102 12.75 33.37 -11.06
C GLU A 102 14.01 33.43 -11.94
N GLU A 103 14.36 32.31 -12.61
CA GLU A 103 15.49 32.22 -13.54
C GLU A 103 15.08 32.55 -15.00
N GLY A 104 13.83 32.92 -15.24
CA GLY A 104 13.32 33.37 -16.53
C GLY A 104 12.86 32.26 -17.50
N CYS A 105 12.76 31.01 -17.03
CA CYS A 105 12.23 29.88 -17.78
C CYS A 105 10.69 29.92 -17.78
N PRO A 106 10.02 29.89 -18.94
CA PRO A 106 8.57 29.78 -18.99
C PRO A 106 8.06 28.52 -18.30
N TYR A 107 7.03 28.62 -17.45
CA TYR A 107 6.41 27.44 -16.82
C TYR A 107 5.84 26.46 -17.86
N GLU A 108 5.45 26.96 -19.03
CA GLU A 108 5.02 26.13 -20.16
C GLU A 108 6.13 25.16 -20.60
N ASN A 109 7.40 25.57 -20.56
CA ASN A 109 8.53 24.72 -20.92
C ASN A 109 8.75 23.57 -19.93
N MET A 110 8.20 23.67 -18.71
CA MET A 110 8.29 22.62 -17.68
C MET A 110 7.29 21.48 -17.90
N ARG A 111 6.35 21.62 -18.85
CA ARG A 111 5.36 20.59 -19.19
C ARG A 111 5.99 19.45 -19.97
N TRP A 112 5.60 18.20 -19.64
CA TRP A 112 6.06 16.99 -20.32
C TRP A 112 5.91 17.07 -21.83
N SER A 113 4.72 17.45 -22.30
CA SER A 113 4.38 17.63 -23.72
C SER A 113 5.26 18.65 -24.46
N ARG A 114 5.98 19.52 -23.73
CA ARG A 114 6.90 20.51 -24.29
C ARG A 114 8.33 20.01 -24.25
N PHE A 115 8.90 19.82 -23.07
CA PHE A 115 10.34 19.55 -22.96
C PHE A 115 10.74 18.23 -23.59
N LYS A 116 9.83 17.26 -23.74
CA LYS A 116 10.14 15.98 -24.41
C LYS A 116 10.65 16.16 -25.84
N ASN A 117 10.31 17.29 -26.47
CA ASN A 117 10.73 17.62 -27.84
C ASN A 117 11.98 18.53 -27.88
N PHE A 118 12.57 18.90 -26.74
CA PHE A 118 13.77 19.71 -26.69
C PHE A 118 15.01 18.90 -27.04
N GLN A 119 16.07 19.59 -27.46
CA GLN A 119 17.37 18.93 -27.62
C GLN A 119 17.86 18.40 -26.27
N PRO A 120 18.57 17.26 -26.19
CA PRO A 120 18.92 16.61 -24.92
C PRO A 120 19.55 17.55 -23.88
N ALA A 121 20.45 18.44 -24.30
CA ALA A 121 21.11 19.39 -23.40
C ALA A 121 20.15 20.44 -22.83
N GLU A 122 19.20 20.92 -23.64
CA GLU A 122 18.17 21.87 -23.23
C GLU A 122 17.16 21.19 -22.30
N MET A 123 16.69 20.00 -22.66
CA MET A 123 15.82 19.16 -21.82
C MET A 123 16.44 18.95 -20.44
N PHE A 124 17.72 18.57 -20.40
CA PHE A 124 18.46 18.35 -19.15
C PHE A 124 18.49 19.60 -18.29
N THR A 125 18.78 20.76 -18.89
CA THR A 125 18.80 22.04 -18.19
C THR A 125 17.42 22.40 -17.63
N VAL A 126 16.36 22.23 -18.44
CA VAL A 126 14.98 22.50 -18.03
C VAL A 126 14.55 21.60 -16.87
N VAL A 127 14.83 20.30 -16.97
CA VAL A 127 14.44 19.33 -15.95
C VAL A 127 15.21 19.57 -14.65
N ASP A 128 16.52 19.70 -14.71
CA ASP A 128 17.37 19.88 -13.51
C ASP A 128 17.11 21.24 -12.82
N ARG A 129 17.21 22.35 -13.57
CA ARG A 129 17.23 23.69 -12.99
C ARG A 129 15.87 24.30 -12.74
N HIS A 130 14.81 23.81 -13.38
CA HIS A 130 13.50 24.48 -13.35
C HIS A 130 12.39 23.54 -12.88
N VAL A 131 12.29 22.34 -13.46
CA VAL A 131 11.24 21.38 -13.11
C VAL A 131 11.38 20.89 -11.67
N PHE A 132 12.55 20.45 -11.22
CA PHE A 132 12.70 19.93 -9.86
C PHE A 132 12.50 21.00 -8.77
N PRO A 133 13.01 22.24 -8.91
CA PRO A 133 12.60 23.34 -8.05
C PRO A 133 11.08 23.58 -8.05
N PHE A 134 10.44 23.58 -9.22
CA PHE A 134 8.99 23.72 -9.31
C PHE A 134 8.23 22.59 -8.58
N LEU A 135 8.66 21.32 -8.76
CA LEU A 135 8.10 20.17 -8.04
C LEU A 135 8.18 20.31 -6.52
N ARG A 136 9.25 20.93 -6.00
CA ARG A 136 9.40 21.20 -4.55
C ARG A 136 8.40 22.24 -4.03
N THR A 137 7.92 23.13 -4.89
CA THR A 137 6.91 24.15 -4.54
C THR A 137 5.47 23.68 -4.75
N LEU A 138 5.28 22.62 -5.54
CA LEU A 138 3.97 22.06 -5.85
C LEU A 138 3.36 21.43 -4.59
N GLY A 139 2.30 22.05 -4.08
CA GLY A 139 1.39 21.41 -3.14
C GLY A 139 0.80 22.28 -2.02
N GLY A 140 1.18 23.55 -1.89
CA GLY A 140 0.67 24.43 -0.82
C GLY A 140 0.85 23.84 0.59
N ASP A 141 0.33 24.52 1.61
CA ASP A 141 0.57 24.12 3.01
C ASP A 141 -0.11 22.81 3.44
N ASN A 142 -0.98 22.22 2.61
CA ASN A 142 -1.91 21.14 3.03
C ASN A 142 -1.98 19.88 2.13
N SER A 143 -1.17 19.73 1.07
CA SER A 143 -1.18 18.46 0.29
C SER A 143 -0.05 17.52 0.72
N THR A 144 -0.36 16.23 0.84
CA THR A 144 0.62 15.20 1.22
C THR A 144 1.80 15.15 0.25
N TYR A 145 1.59 15.51 -1.02
CA TYR A 145 2.66 15.51 -2.02
C TYR A 145 3.70 16.59 -1.80
N ALA A 146 3.30 17.81 -1.40
CA ALA A 146 4.25 18.89 -1.11
C ALA A 146 5.29 18.43 -0.08
N HIS A 147 4.84 17.72 0.95
CA HIS A 147 5.72 17.20 1.99
C HIS A 147 6.76 16.20 1.47
N HIS A 148 6.38 15.31 0.55
CA HIS A 148 7.27 14.28 0.02
C HIS A 148 8.16 14.77 -1.13
N MET A 149 7.71 15.82 -1.84
CA MET A 149 8.44 16.44 -2.94
C MET A 149 9.45 17.48 -2.48
N LYS A 150 9.36 18.01 -1.25
CA LYS A 150 10.27 19.06 -0.72
C LYS A 150 11.77 18.74 -0.88
N ASP A 151 12.13 17.47 -0.77
CA ASP A 151 13.49 16.96 -0.85
C ASP A 151 13.80 16.28 -2.20
N ALA A 152 12.95 16.48 -3.22
CA ALA A 152 13.17 15.92 -4.54
C ALA A 152 14.49 16.41 -5.14
N ARG A 153 15.32 15.46 -5.60
CA ARG A 153 16.62 15.71 -6.22
C ARG A 153 16.68 15.04 -7.58
N PHE A 154 17.14 15.79 -8.57
CA PHE A 154 17.48 15.26 -9.88
C PHE A 154 18.85 14.61 -9.80
N THR A 155 18.96 13.35 -10.21
CA THR A 155 20.23 12.60 -10.12
C THR A 155 20.64 11.92 -11.43
N ILE A 156 19.87 12.10 -12.50
CA ILE A 156 20.23 11.57 -13.82
C ILE A 156 21.53 12.25 -14.29
N PRO A 157 22.63 11.51 -14.51
CA PRO A 157 23.95 12.11 -14.68
C PRO A 157 24.19 12.77 -16.04
N THR A 158 23.43 12.39 -17.09
CA THR A 158 23.72 12.86 -18.46
C THR A 158 22.47 13.24 -19.25
N PRO A 159 22.58 14.24 -20.15
CA PRO A 159 21.51 14.61 -21.09
C PRO A 159 21.02 13.45 -21.96
N ALA A 160 21.95 12.60 -22.43
CA ALA A 160 21.63 11.47 -23.29
C ALA A 160 20.79 10.41 -22.56
N LEU A 161 21.09 10.14 -21.28
CA LEU A 161 20.29 9.23 -20.47
C LEU A 161 18.90 9.79 -20.23
N LEU A 162 18.78 11.07 -19.86
CA LEU A 162 17.49 11.71 -19.65
C LEU A 162 16.60 11.60 -20.90
N ALA A 163 17.13 12.00 -22.06
CA ALA A 163 16.39 11.95 -23.32
C ALA A 163 15.90 10.52 -23.61
N LYS A 164 16.79 9.53 -23.50
CA LYS A 164 16.44 8.11 -23.70
C LYS A 164 15.33 7.64 -22.75
N VAL A 165 15.41 8.01 -21.46
CA VAL A 165 14.40 7.63 -20.47
C VAL A 165 13.07 8.32 -20.76
N VAL A 166 13.09 9.61 -21.13
CA VAL A 166 11.89 10.36 -21.49
C VAL A 166 11.19 9.73 -22.71
N ASP A 167 11.94 9.37 -23.74
CA ASP A 167 11.40 8.69 -24.93
C ASP A 167 10.75 7.35 -24.57
N LEU A 168 11.48 6.50 -23.83
CA LEU A 168 10.96 5.20 -23.37
C LEU A 168 9.71 5.35 -22.49
N LEU A 169 9.69 6.40 -21.65
CA LEU A 169 8.54 6.67 -20.80
C LEU A 169 7.35 7.21 -21.59
N ASP A 170 7.56 7.99 -22.65
CA ASP A 170 6.49 8.55 -23.49
C ASP A 170 5.71 7.46 -24.24
N ASP A 171 6.40 6.41 -24.69
CA ASP A 171 5.83 5.24 -25.37
C ASP A 171 4.90 4.39 -24.49
N ILE A 172 4.94 4.57 -23.16
CA ILE A 172 4.04 3.85 -22.26
C ILE A 172 2.64 4.46 -22.37
N PRO A 173 1.59 3.65 -22.62
CA PRO A 173 0.22 4.14 -22.67
C PRO A 173 -0.26 4.57 -21.27
N MET A 174 -0.44 5.88 -21.10
CA MET A 174 -0.85 6.52 -19.84
C MET A 174 -2.36 6.80 -19.74
N GLU A 175 -3.17 6.27 -20.64
CA GLU A 175 -4.62 6.50 -20.60
C GLU A 175 -5.30 5.60 -19.56
N ASN A 176 -4.79 4.38 -19.38
CA ASN A 176 -5.33 3.43 -18.43
C ASN A 176 -4.60 3.50 -17.09
N ARG A 177 -5.33 3.82 -16.02
CA ARG A 177 -4.83 3.82 -14.64
C ARG A 177 -4.21 2.48 -14.26
N ASP A 178 -4.84 1.37 -14.65
CA ASP A 178 -4.36 0.03 -14.32
C ASP A 178 -2.96 -0.20 -14.90
N THR A 179 -2.68 0.31 -16.10
CA THR A 179 -1.34 0.24 -16.72
C THR A 179 -0.28 1.01 -15.92
N LYS A 180 -0.62 2.18 -15.38
CA LYS A 180 0.31 2.99 -14.56
C LYS A 180 0.65 2.30 -13.26
N GLY A 181 -0.38 1.76 -12.61
CA GLY A 181 -0.26 1.05 -11.35
C GLY A 181 0.57 -0.22 -11.49
N ASP A 182 0.21 -1.06 -12.46
CA ASP A 182 0.93 -2.28 -12.82
C ASP A 182 2.40 -2.00 -13.13
N LEU A 183 2.68 -0.96 -13.91
CA LEU A 183 4.05 -0.54 -14.22
C LEU A 183 4.85 -0.20 -12.96
N TYR A 184 4.25 0.61 -12.08
CA TYR A 184 4.88 1.00 -10.83
C TYR A 184 5.18 -0.22 -9.96
N GLU A 185 4.20 -1.12 -9.85
CA GLU A 185 4.34 -2.35 -9.07
C GLU A 185 5.40 -3.31 -9.61
N TYR A 186 5.54 -3.39 -10.93
CA TYR A 186 6.63 -4.17 -11.52
C TYR A 186 8.00 -3.59 -11.19
N MET A 187 8.17 -2.27 -11.30
CA MET A 187 9.42 -1.61 -10.92
C MET A 187 9.75 -1.88 -9.46
N LEU A 188 8.76 -1.73 -8.58
CA LEU A 188 8.91 -2.01 -7.16
C LEU A 188 9.33 -3.47 -6.88
N SER A 189 8.85 -4.43 -7.67
CA SER A 189 9.26 -5.84 -7.58
C SER A 189 10.73 -6.09 -7.93
N LYS A 190 11.33 -5.24 -8.78
CA LYS A 190 12.77 -5.30 -9.12
C LYS A 190 13.66 -4.91 -7.94
N ILE A 191 13.26 -3.92 -7.12
CA ILE A 191 13.97 -3.60 -5.86
C ILE A 191 14.00 -4.81 -4.94
N ALA A 192 12.84 -5.46 -4.79
CA ALA A 192 12.71 -6.58 -3.88
C ALA A 192 13.75 -7.65 -4.24
N THR A 193 13.94 -7.94 -5.52
CA THR A 193 14.85 -8.99 -5.98
C THR A 193 16.34 -8.64 -5.75
N ALA A 194 16.67 -7.35 -5.63
CA ALA A 194 18.06 -6.86 -5.48
C ALA A 194 18.66 -7.07 -4.07
N GLY A 195 17.92 -7.63 -3.11
CA GLY A 195 18.47 -8.28 -1.91
C GLY A 195 19.18 -7.40 -0.87
N GLN A 196 19.37 -6.09 -1.09
CA GLN A 196 20.25 -5.29 -0.22
C GLN A 196 19.58 -4.61 0.99
N ASN A 197 18.25 -4.43 1.02
CA ASN A 197 17.65 -3.53 2.04
C ASN A 197 16.65 -4.14 3.03
N GLY A 198 16.49 -5.46 3.12
CA GLY A 198 15.81 -6.13 4.25
C GLY A 198 14.37 -5.70 4.58
N GLN A 199 13.75 -4.81 3.80
CA GLN A 199 12.40 -4.33 4.01
C GLN A 199 11.43 -5.35 3.43
N PHE A 200 10.74 -6.06 4.33
CA PHE A 200 9.82 -7.14 4.03
C PHE A 200 8.63 -6.62 3.22
N ARG A 201 8.68 -6.79 1.90
CA ARG A 201 7.50 -6.53 1.06
C ARG A 201 6.48 -7.65 1.22
N THR A 202 5.23 -7.28 1.40
CA THR A 202 4.13 -8.23 1.38
C THR A 202 3.85 -8.66 -0.06
N PRO A 203 3.85 -9.97 -0.38
CA PRO A 203 3.48 -10.44 -1.70
C PRO A 203 2.06 -10.02 -2.09
N ARG A 204 1.86 -9.63 -3.35
CA ARG A 204 0.58 -9.07 -3.85
C ARG A 204 -0.63 -9.98 -3.62
N HIS A 205 -0.46 -11.28 -3.79
CA HIS A 205 -1.53 -12.24 -3.56
C HIS A 205 -1.95 -12.32 -2.07
N ILE A 206 -1.02 -12.09 -1.13
CA ILE A 206 -1.32 -12.03 0.30
C ILE A 206 -2.06 -10.73 0.64
N ILE A 207 -1.59 -9.61 0.10
CA ILE A 207 -2.28 -8.31 0.23
C ILE A 207 -3.73 -8.46 -0.22
N ARG A 208 -3.95 -8.98 -1.44
CA ARG A 208 -5.28 -9.17 -2.00
C ARG A 208 -6.14 -10.08 -1.12
N LEU A 209 -5.62 -11.23 -0.70
CA LEU A 209 -6.35 -12.13 0.19
C LEU A 209 -6.85 -11.39 1.45
N MET A 210 -6.00 -10.61 2.10
CA MET A 210 -6.37 -9.87 3.32
C MET A 210 -7.40 -8.77 3.04
N VAL A 211 -7.28 -8.06 1.92
CA VAL A 211 -8.26 -7.06 1.47
C VAL A 211 -9.61 -7.71 1.18
N GLU A 212 -9.64 -8.82 0.45
CA GLU A 212 -10.88 -9.57 0.16
C GLU A 212 -11.56 -10.05 1.45
N LEU A 213 -10.79 -10.65 2.37
CA LEU A 213 -11.29 -11.13 3.67
C LEU A 213 -11.87 -10.03 4.55
N THR A 214 -11.32 -8.82 4.47
CA THR A 214 -11.79 -7.67 5.26
C THR A 214 -12.91 -6.89 4.56
N SER A 215 -13.10 -7.10 3.25
CA SER A 215 -14.14 -6.48 2.43
C SER A 215 -14.32 -4.98 2.73
N PRO A 216 -13.34 -4.11 2.37
CA PRO A 216 -13.43 -2.67 2.56
C PRO A 216 -14.76 -2.07 2.08
N GLN A 217 -15.26 -1.08 2.82
CA GLN A 217 -16.54 -0.41 2.59
C GLN A 217 -16.29 1.05 2.17
N PRO A 218 -17.17 1.67 1.36
CA PRO A 218 -16.99 3.04 0.88
C PRO A 218 -16.86 4.12 1.97
N LYS A 219 -17.28 3.82 3.20
CA LYS A 219 -17.21 4.73 4.35
C LYS A 219 -16.08 4.38 5.32
N ASP A 220 -15.28 3.35 5.04
CA ASP A 220 -14.18 2.97 5.91
C ASP A 220 -13.12 4.07 5.97
N ILE A 221 -12.42 4.14 7.10
CA ILE A 221 -11.18 4.86 7.28
C ILE A 221 -10.10 3.80 7.52
N ILE A 222 -9.24 3.64 6.52
CA ILE A 222 -8.29 2.53 6.37
C ILE A 222 -6.91 3.02 6.77
N CYS A 223 -6.26 2.31 7.69
CA CYS A 223 -4.90 2.60 8.15
C CYS A 223 -3.95 1.42 7.89
N ASP A 224 -2.76 1.74 7.38
CA ASP A 224 -1.60 0.87 7.39
C ASP A 224 -0.46 1.56 8.17
N PRO A 225 -0.24 1.19 9.45
CA PRO A 225 0.76 1.83 10.31
C PRO A 225 2.22 1.37 10.06
N ALA A 226 2.45 0.55 9.04
CA ALA A 226 3.77 0.16 8.55
C ALA A 226 3.70 0.03 7.02
N CYS A 227 3.31 1.12 6.35
CA CYS A 227 2.76 1.05 5.01
C CYS A 227 3.78 0.72 3.92
N GLY A 228 5.07 0.96 4.15
CA GLY A 228 6.09 0.88 3.13
C GLY A 228 5.64 1.63 1.88
N THR A 229 5.44 0.89 0.79
CA THR A 229 4.99 1.45 -0.49
C THR A 229 3.47 1.51 -0.67
N ALA A 230 2.72 1.54 0.44
CA ALA A 230 1.27 1.62 0.47
C ALA A 230 0.55 0.43 -0.23
N GLY A 231 1.15 -0.76 -0.22
CA GLY A 231 0.64 -1.91 -0.97
C GLY A 231 -0.78 -2.33 -0.58
N PHE A 232 -1.10 -2.34 0.71
CA PHE A 232 -2.45 -2.60 1.22
C PHE A 232 -3.44 -1.51 0.85
N LEU A 233 -3.05 -0.24 0.98
CA LEU A 233 -3.92 0.90 0.69
C LEU A 233 -4.28 0.97 -0.80
N VAL A 234 -3.32 0.72 -1.68
CA VAL A 234 -3.54 0.62 -3.13
C VAL A 234 -4.56 -0.48 -3.43
N CYS A 235 -4.34 -1.69 -2.91
CA CYS A 235 -5.22 -2.83 -3.17
C CYS A 235 -6.63 -2.61 -2.60
N ALA A 236 -6.77 -1.97 -1.44
CA ALA A 236 -8.06 -1.59 -0.89
C ALA A 236 -8.78 -0.56 -1.79
N GLY A 237 -8.05 0.41 -2.35
CA GLY A 237 -8.60 1.38 -3.30
C GLY A 237 -9.06 0.74 -4.61
N GLU A 238 -8.35 -0.27 -5.12
CA GLU A 238 -8.76 -1.06 -6.27
C GLU A 238 -10.02 -1.87 -5.98
N TYR A 239 -10.02 -2.61 -4.86
CA TYR A 239 -11.17 -3.39 -4.39
C TYR A 239 -12.44 -2.55 -4.33
N LEU A 240 -12.35 -1.35 -3.75
CA LEU A 240 -13.48 -0.44 -3.62
C LEU A 240 -14.03 0.01 -4.97
N ARG A 241 -13.18 0.26 -5.95
CA ARG A 241 -13.65 0.68 -7.28
C ARG A 241 -14.27 -0.48 -8.07
N GLU A 242 -13.73 -1.69 -7.91
CA GLU A 242 -14.28 -2.89 -8.55
C GLU A 242 -15.66 -3.24 -7.97
N HIS A 243 -15.80 -3.21 -6.64
CA HIS A 243 -17.02 -3.62 -5.95
C HIS A 243 -18.06 -2.48 -5.81
N TYR A 244 -17.62 -1.22 -5.86
CA TYR A 244 -18.47 -0.03 -5.77
C TYR A 244 -18.17 0.94 -6.93
N PRO A 245 -18.55 0.61 -8.17
CA PRO A 245 -18.19 1.39 -9.37
C PRO A 245 -18.69 2.85 -9.33
N ASN A 246 -19.72 3.13 -8.54
CA ASN A 246 -20.30 4.47 -8.37
C ASN A 246 -19.69 5.26 -7.19
N ILE A 247 -18.67 4.74 -6.50
CA ILE A 247 -18.07 5.41 -5.32
C ILE A 247 -17.57 6.82 -5.62
N LEU A 248 -17.14 7.08 -6.86
CA LEU A 248 -16.66 8.40 -7.31
C LEU A 248 -17.75 9.27 -7.95
N HIS A 249 -18.98 8.79 -8.08
CA HIS A 249 -20.10 9.59 -8.61
C HIS A 249 -20.76 10.46 -7.54
N ASP A 250 -20.77 9.99 -6.29
CA ASP A 250 -21.22 10.77 -5.15
C ASP A 250 -20.08 11.68 -4.68
N GLU A 251 -20.30 12.99 -4.64
CA GLU A 251 -19.24 13.93 -4.29
C GLU A 251 -18.73 13.76 -2.85
N LYS A 252 -19.57 13.34 -1.89
CA LYS A 252 -19.08 13.10 -0.51
C LYS A 252 -18.17 11.89 -0.44
N LEU A 253 -18.56 10.79 -1.10
CA LEU A 253 -17.75 9.57 -1.16
C LEU A 253 -16.49 9.77 -1.98
N LYS A 254 -16.55 10.55 -3.07
CA LYS A 254 -15.37 10.95 -3.84
C LYS A 254 -14.40 11.78 -3.00
N GLN A 255 -14.89 12.77 -2.27
CA GLN A 255 -14.05 13.56 -1.35
C GLN A 255 -13.42 12.68 -0.27
N HIS A 256 -14.21 11.78 0.34
CA HIS A 256 -13.72 10.82 1.32
C HIS A 256 -12.66 9.89 0.74
N PHE A 257 -12.91 9.31 -0.43
CA PHE A 257 -11.98 8.41 -1.11
C PHE A 257 -10.64 9.08 -1.39
N HIS A 258 -10.66 10.34 -1.85
CA HIS A 258 -9.43 11.05 -2.20
C HIS A 258 -8.67 11.65 -1.02
N HIS A 259 -9.35 12.04 0.08
CA HIS A 259 -8.74 12.85 1.14
C HIS A 259 -8.87 12.28 2.57
N GLY A 260 -9.85 11.40 2.82
CA GLY A 260 -10.20 10.97 4.18
C GLY A 260 -10.02 9.48 4.44
N MET A 261 -10.00 8.65 3.39
CA MET A 261 -10.10 7.20 3.51
C MET A 261 -8.79 6.51 3.81
N PHE A 262 -7.68 6.92 3.20
CA PHE A 262 -6.42 6.15 3.22
C PHE A 262 -5.36 6.82 4.07
N HIS A 263 -4.87 6.10 5.08
CA HIS A 263 -3.87 6.56 6.04
C HIS A 263 -2.70 5.57 6.07
N GLY A 264 -1.48 6.07 5.92
CA GLY A 264 -0.26 5.28 5.86
C GLY A 264 0.85 5.89 6.71
N PHE A 265 1.54 5.06 7.49
CA PHE A 265 2.65 5.49 8.32
C PHE A 265 3.89 4.64 8.07
N ASP A 266 5.04 5.31 7.98
CA ASP A 266 6.35 4.68 7.85
C ASP A 266 7.42 5.61 8.45
N PHE A 267 8.54 5.03 8.88
CA PHE A 267 9.68 5.76 9.42
C PHE A 267 10.76 6.04 8.36
N ASP A 268 10.60 5.52 7.14
CA ASP A 268 11.51 5.75 6.02
C ASP A 268 10.90 6.76 5.04
N ASN A 269 11.52 7.95 4.93
CA ASN A 269 11.09 9.01 4.01
C ASN A 269 11.07 8.58 2.54
N VAL A 270 11.98 7.68 2.13
CA VAL A 270 11.98 7.13 0.76
C VAL A 270 10.73 6.29 0.55
N MET A 271 10.37 5.44 1.52
CA MET A 271 9.17 4.61 1.43
C MET A 271 7.89 5.44 1.42
N LEU A 272 7.80 6.50 2.24
CA LEU A 272 6.64 7.39 2.27
C LEU A 272 6.43 8.10 0.93
N ARG A 273 7.52 8.57 0.31
CA ARG A 273 7.48 9.17 -1.03
C ARG A 273 7.02 8.16 -2.07
N ILE A 274 7.62 6.98 -2.09
CA ILE A 274 7.24 5.89 -2.99
C ILE A 274 5.77 5.50 -2.79
N GLY A 275 5.31 5.34 -1.54
CA GLY A 275 3.93 4.99 -1.20
C GLY A 275 2.93 6.07 -1.62
N SER A 276 3.26 7.35 -1.40
CA SER A 276 2.42 8.48 -1.81
C SER A 276 2.27 8.57 -3.32
N MET A 277 3.38 8.38 -4.05
CA MET A 277 3.36 8.34 -5.51
C MET A 277 2.63 7.09 -6.02
N ASN A 278 2.77 5.95 -5.35
CA ASN A 278 2.05 4.73 -5.69
C ASN A 278 0.53 4.94 -5.62
N MET A 279 0.05 5.52 -4.51
CA MET A 279 -1.36 5.85 -4.33
C MET A 279 -1.87 6.82 -5.40
N LEU A 280 -1.07 7.83 -5.76
CA LEU A 280 -1.42 8.78 -6.82
C LEU A 280 -1.52 8.13 -8.20
N LEU A 281 -0.55 7.29 -8.57
CA LEU A 281 -0.56 6.57 -9.85
C LEU A 281 -1.77 5.62 -9.94
N HIS A 282 -2.20 5.09 -8.78
CA HIS A 282 -3.45 4.33 -8.64
C HIS A 282 -4.68 5.22 -8.40
N GLY A 283 -4.59 6.54 -8.65
CA GLY A 283 -5.73 7.47 -8.71
C GLY A 283 -6.31 7.91 -7.37
N VAL A 284 -5.52 7.92 -6.30
CA VAL A 284 -5.87 8.53 -5.01
C VAL A 284 -5.14 9.86 -4.89
N GLU A 285 -5.86 10.97 -4.74
CA GLU A 285 -5.31 12.33 -4.95
C GLU A 285 -4.74 12.99 -3.72
N ASN A 286 -5.08 12.57 -2.49
CA ASN A 286 -4.46 13.14 -1.30
C ASN A 286 -4.52 12.13 -0.15
N PRO A 287 -3.88 10.94 -0.31
CA PRO A 287 -3.80 9.98 0.78
C PRO A 287 -3.04 10.61 1.95
N ASP A 288 -3.37 10.23 3.18
CA ASP A 288 -2.68 10.70 4.37
C ASP A 288 -1.47 9.81 4.66
N ILE A 289 -0.31 10.13 4.09
CA ILE A 289 0.92 9.35 4.25
C ILE A 289 1.98 10.20 4.94
N ARG A 290 2.34 9.85 6.18
CA ARG A 290 3.19 10.67 7.05
C ARG A 290 4.34 9.90 7.65
N TYR A 291 5.41 10.64 7.92
CA TYR A 291 6.52 10.15 8.71
C TYR A 291 6.05 9.88 10.12
N ARG A 292 6.24 8.64 10.57
CA ARG A 292 5.93 8.24 11.93
C ARG A 292 6.74 7.02 12.33
N ASP A 293 7.43 7.11 13.45
CA ASP A 293 7.79 5.92 14.21
C ASP A 293 6.56 5.48 15.01
N SER A 294 5.82 4.52 14.45
CA SER A 294 4.52 4.07 14.93
C SER A 294 4.52 3.56 16.39
N LEU A 295 5.69 3.20 16.93
CA LEU A 295 5.82 2.72 18.31
C LEU A 295 6.40 3.77 19.27
N ALA A 296 6.84 4.93 18.76
CA ALA A 296 7.46 5.99 19.55
C ALA A 296 6.45 6.85 20.31
N GLN A 297 6.87 7.37 21.46
CA GLN A 297 6.02 8.16 22.37
C GLN A 297 5.48 9.46 21.76
N GLU A 298 6.19 10.07 20.82
CA GLU A 298 5.83 11.36 20.20
C GLU A 298 4.61 11.29 19.28
N ASN A 299 4.09 10.09 19.00
CA ASN A 299 3.14 9.81 17.93
C ASN A 299 1.73 9.39 18.41
N ALA A 300 1.34 9.75 19.62
CA ALA A 300 0.11 9.26 20.28
C ALA A 300 -1.23 9.89 19.83
N SER A 301 -1.32 10.49 18.62
CA SER A 301 -2.47 11.36 18.27
C SER A 301 -3.69 10.68 17.63
N ASP A 302 -3.63 9.39 17.25
CA ASP A 302 -4.69 8.75 16.43
C ASP A 302 -5.35 7.55 17.12
N GLU A 303 -5.57 7.65 18.43
CA GLU A 303 -6.34 6.67 19.18
C GLU A 303 -7.79 6.61 18.67
N GLU A 304 -8.29 5.39 18.45
CA GLU A 304 -9.64 5.11 17.96
C GLU A 304 -10.05 5.92 16.71
N ALA A 305 -9.12 6.09 15.76
CA ALA A 305 -9.36 6.87 14.55
C ALA A 305 -9.88 6.03 13.37
N TYR A 306 -9.58 4.73 13.32
CA TYR A 306 -9.69 3.94 12.09
C TYR A 306 -10.74 2.82 12.19
N THR A 307 -11.46 2.56 11.09
CA THR A 307 -12.46 1.47 11.02
C THR A 307 -11.88 0.18 10.44
N LEU A 308 -10.77 0.28 9.69
CA LEU A 308 -10.06 -0.85 9.11
C LEU A 308 -8.54 -0.65 9.27
N VAL A 309 -7.84 -1.66 9.81
CA VAL A 309 -6.38 -1.73 9.80
C VAL A 309 -5.93 -2.89 8.90
N LEU A 310 -5.03 -2.61 7.96
CA LEU A 310 -4.40 -3.60 7.08
C LEU A 310 -2.89 -3.41 7.19
N ALA A 311 -2.16 -4.41 7.68
CA ALA A 311 -0.74 -4.20 7.97
C ALA A 311 0.11 -5.46 7.85
N ASN A 312 1.37 -5.25 7.44
CA ASN A 312 2.45 -6.21 7.62
C ASN A 312 3.59 -5.54 8.39
N PRO A 313 3.53 -5.50 9.73
CA PRO A 313 4.57 -4.88 10.55
C PRO A 313 5.90 -5.63 10.43
N PRO A 314 7.04 -4.98 10.76
CA PRO A 314 8.33 -5.65 10.81
C PRO A 314 8.31 -6.85 11.77
N PHE A 315 8.86 -7.99 11.30
CA PHE A 315 8.77 -9.28 12.01
C PHE A 315 9.69 -9.42 13.21
N ALA A 316 10.75 -8.61 13.31
CA ALA A 316 11.72 -8.68 14.40
C ALA A 316 12.33 -7.31 14.68
N GLY A 317 12.53 -7.04 15.97
CA GLY A 317 13.10 -5.79 16.47
C GLY A 317 12.96 -5.74 17.99
N SER A 318 13.76 -4.91 18.64
CA SER A 318 13.61 -4.59 20.05
C SER A 318 13.74 -3.09 20.21
N LEU A 319 12.78 -2.48 20.91
CA LEU A 319 12.82 -1.08 21.30
C LEU A 319 13.13 -0.94 22.78
N ASP A 320 13.69 0.19 23.18
CA ASP A 320 13.80 0.53 24.60
C ASP A 320 12.49 1.08 25.15
N TYR A 321 12.23 0.79 26.42
CA TYR A 321 10.99 1.21 27.09
C TYR A 321 10.83 2.72 27.11
N GLU A 322 11.94 3.47 27.17
CA GLU A 322 11.95 4.94 27.19
C GLU A 322 11.54 5.54 25.84
N ASN A 323 11.85 4.84 24.75
CA ASN A 323 11.49 5.26 23.39
C ASN A 323 10.12 4.73 22.97
N THR A 324 9.54 3.78 23.72
CA THR A 324 8.24 3.18 23.41
C THR A 324 7.11 4.00 24.01
N ALA A 325 6.02 4.19 23.27
CA ALA A 325 4.85 4.89 23.74
C ALA A 325 4.29 4.27 25.05
N LYS A 326 4.13 5.11 26.08
CA LYS A 326 3.81 4.67 27.44
C LYS A 326 2.46 3.96 27.53
N ASP A 327 1.51 4.39 26.72
CA ASP A 327 0.17 3.82 26.60
C ASP A 327 0.20 2.43 25.94
N LEU A 328 1.06 2.19 24.94
CA LEU A 328 1.28 0.82 24.42
C LEU A 328 1.83 -0.10 25.51
N LEU A 329 2.75 0.41 26.35
CA LEU A 329 3.29 -0.33 27.48
C LEU A 329 2.26 -0.59 28.60
N GLN A 330 1.18 0.18 28.66
CA GLN A 330 0.05 -0.07 29.56
C GLN A 330 -0.81 -1.24 29.07
N ILE A 331 -0.97 -1.40 27.74
CA ILE A 331 -1.63 -2.57 27.15
C ILE A 331 -0.79 -3.83 27.37
N VAL A 332 0.49 -3.77 26.99
CA VAL A 332 1.41 -4.89 27.14
C VAL A 332 2.84 -4.42 27.41
N LYS A 333 3.36 -4.75 28.60
CA LYS A 333 4.73 -4.39 28.97
C LYS A 333 5.76 -5.32 28.29
N THR A 334 6.31 -4.88 27.17
CA THR A 334 7.32 -5.62 26.39
C THR A 334 8.20 -4.70 25.56
N LYS A 335 9.40 -5.16 25.21
CA LYS A 335 10.31 -4.50 24.25
C LYS A 335 10.19 -5.07 22.83
N LYS A 336 9.44 -6.16 22.68
CA LYS A 336 9.28 -6.91 21.43
C LYS A 336 8.37 -6.16 20.46
N THR A 337 8.96 -5.68 19.37
CA THR A 337 8.27 -4.90 18.33
C THR A 337 7.03 -5.61 17.80
N GLU A 338 7.09 -6.93 17.59
CA GLU A 338 5.97 -7.72 17.06
C GLU A 338 4.73 -7.71 17.96
N LEU A 339 4.90 -7.61 19.29
CA LEU A 339 3.78 -7.53 20.23
C LEU A 339 3.27 -6.08 20.37
N LEU A 340 4.18 -5.11 20.32
CA LEU A 340 3.85 -3.69 20.41
C LEU A 340 3.01 -3.23 19.21
N PHE A 341 3.28 -3.74 18.01
CA PHE A 341 2.45 -3.46 16.83
C PHE A 341 1.02 -3.99 16.97
N VAL A 342 0.82 -5.19 17.55
CA VAL A 342 -0.54 -5.69 17.80
C VAL A 342 -1.27 -4.80 18.82
N ALA A 343 -0.59 -4.38 19.88
CA ALA A 343 -1.15 -3.43 20.84
C ALA A 343 -1.50 -2.08 20.18
N LEU A 344 -0.64 -1.60 19.28
CA LEU A 344 -0.90 -0.40 18.50
C LEU A 344 -2.17 -0.55 17.65
N PHE A 345 -2.36 -1.67 16.96
CA PHE A 345 -3.54 -1.88 16.12
C PHE A 345 -4.83 -1.80 16.95
N LEU A 346 -4.84 -2.40 18.15
CA LEU A 346 -5.99 -2.34 19.06
C LEU A 346 -6.32 -0.91 19.53
N ARG A 347 -5.29 -0.08 19.75
CA ARG A 347 -5.43 1.34 20.09
C ARG A 347 -5.96 2.16 18.91
N LEU A 348 -5.47 1.90 17.71
CA LEU A 348 -5.83 2.63 16.49
C LEU A 348 -7.28 2.38 16.04
N LEU A 349 -7.81 1.19 16.33
CA LEU A 349 -9.17 0.81 15.91
C LEU A 349 -10.25 1.54 16.71
N LYS A 350 -11.25 2.05 16.01
CA LYS A 350 -12.54 2.45 16.57
C LYS A 350 -13.26 1.25 17.19
N PRO A 351 -14.14 1.45 18.18
CA PRO A 351 -15.11 0.43 18.56
C PRO A 351 -15.86 -0.09 17.34
N GLY A 352 -15.92 -1.42 17.16
CA GLY A 352 -16.50 -2.07 15.97
C GLY A 352 -15.60 -2.12 14.74
N GLY A 353 -14.42 -1.49 14.78
CA GLY A 353 -13.42 -1.57 13.73
C GLY A 353 -12.83 -2.97 13.57
N ARG A 354 -12.20 -3.25 12.43
CA ARG A 354 -11.61 -4.55 12.12
C ARG A 354 -10.18 -4.44 11.62
N ALA A 355 -9.40 -5.49 11.77
CA ALA A 355 -8.02 -5.53 11.34
C ALA A 355 -7.65 -6.89 10.74
N ALA A 356 -6.94 -6.87 9.61
CA ALA A 356 -6.19 -8.02 9.12
C ALA A 356 -4.70 -7.67 9.13
N VAL A 357 -3.91 -8.43 9.88
CA VAL A 357 -2.51 -8.11 10.14
C VAL A 357 -1.64 -9.36 10.06
N ILE A 358 -0.44 -9.22 9.52
CA ILE A 358 0.54 -10.30 9.47
C ILE A 358 1.37 -10.26 10.75
N VAL A 359 1.55 -11.42 11.39
CA VAL A 359 2.36 -11.50 12.61
C VAL A 359 3.28 -12.71 12.55
N PRO A 360 4.43 -12.68 13.24
CA PRO A 360 5.20 -13.88 13.40
C PRO A 360 4.48 -14.89 14.28
N ASP A 361 4.67 -16.16 13.95
CA ASP A 361 4.30 -17.34 14.71
C ASP A 361 4.53 -17.21 16.23
N GLY A 362 5.60 -16.53 16.64
CA GLY A 362 5.91 -16.22 18.04
C GLY A 362 4.77 -15.51 18.80
N VAL A 363 3.96 -14.69 18.14
CA VAL A 363 2.79 -14.05 18.75
C VAL A 363 1.76 -15.09 19.22
N LEU A 364 1.61 -16.19 18.46
CA LEU A 364 0.64 -17.24 18.76
C LEU A 364 1.08 -18.17 19.90
N PHE A 365 2.36 -18.56 19.97
CA PHE A 365 2.83 -19.56 20.93
C PHE A 365 3.84 -19.05 21.98
N GLY A 366 4.30 -17.80 21.88
CA GLY A 366 5.26 -17.24 22.83
C GLY A 366 4.75 -17.34 24.27
N SER A 367 5.67 -17.64 25.20
CA SER A 367 5.33 -18.05 26.56
C SER A 367 5.51 -16.95 27.62
N THR A 368 6.06 -15.79 27.25
CA THR A 368 6.28 -14.69 28.20
C THR A 368 4.94 -14.11 28.69
N LYS A 369 4.96 -13.40 29.83
CA LYS A 369 3.77 -12.74 30.38
C LYS A 369 3.10 -11.83 29.34
N ALA A 370 3.89 -11.06 28.58
CA ALA A 370 3.40 -10.19 27.52
C ALA A 370 2.65 -10.94 26.41
N HIS A 371 3.18 -12.08 25.94
CA HIS A 371 2.50 -12.88 24.92
C HIS A 371 1.15 -13.44 25.43
N LYS A 372 1.15 -13.97 26.65
CA LYS A 372 -0.06 -14.52 27.27
C LYS A 372 -1.11 -13.44 27.48
N GLU A 373 -0.71 -12.27 27.96
CA GLU A 373 -1.60 -11.13 28.18
C GLU A 373 -2.19 -10.62 26.87
N LEU A 374 -1.36 -10.43 25.83
CA LEU A 374 -1.83 -9.98 24.53
C LEU A 374 -2.85 -10.96 23.93
N ARG A 375 -2.59 -12.28 24.00
CA ARG A 375 -3.54 -13.29 23.54
C ARG A 375 -4.83 -13.29 24.37
N ARG A 376 -4.73 -13.08 25.69
CA ARG A 376 -5.90 -12.94 26.56
C ARG A 376 -6.76 -11.76 26.11
N ILE A 377 -6.17 -10.59 25.89
CA ILE A 377 -6.86 -9.40 25.36
C ILE A 377 -7.55 -9.72 24.03
N LEU A 378 -6.84 -10.32 23.07
CA LEU A 378 -7.38 -10.66 21.75
C LEU A 378 -8.59 -11.62 21.79
N VAL A 379 -8.63 -12.54 22.74
CA VAL A 379 -9.67 -13.59 22.83
C VAL A 379 -10.81 -13.19 23.76
N GLU A 380 -10.51 -12.53 24.88
CA GLU A 380 -11.48 -12.22 25.93
C GLU A 380 -12.09 -10.82 25.78
N GLU A 381 -11.32 -9.86 25.25
CA GLU A 381 -11.74 -8.46 25.16
C GLU A 381 -12.02 -8.03 23.71
N GLN A 382 -11.50 -8.78 22.74
CA GLN A 382 -11.70 -8.57 21.30
C GLN A 382 -12.36 -9.79 20.66
N LYS A 383 -12.83 -9.63 19.42
CA LYS A 383 -13.41 -10.70 18.61
C LYS A 383 -12.37 -11.19 17.61
N LEU A 384 -11.57 -12.18 17.99
CA LEU A 384 -10.67 -12.87 17.07
C LEU A 384 -11.47 -13.81 16.16
N ASP A 385 -11.69 -13.40 14.91
CA ASP A 385 -12.53 -14.14 13.96
C ASP A 385 -11.78 -15.31 13.31
N ALA A 386 -10.51 -15.10 12.91
CA ALA A 386 -9.73 -16.12 12.23
C ALA A 386 -8.21 -15.94 12.39
N VAL A 387 -7.51 -17.08 12.33
CA VAL A 387 -6.05 -17.16 12.20
C VAL A 387 -5.74 -17.99 10.96
N VAL A 388 -5.05 -17.38 10.00
CA VAL A 388 -4.67 -17.98 8.72
C VAL A 388 -3.17 -18.24 8.75
N SER A 389 -2.78 -19.52 8.85
CA SER A 389 -1.37 -19.90 8.75
C SER A 389 -0.93 -19.88 7.29
N LEU A 390 0.19 -19.23 7.01
CA LEU A 390 0.74 -19.11 5.66
C LEU A 390 1.87 -20.14 5.46
N PRO A 391 1.97 -20.80 4.29
CA PRO A 391 3.04 -21.75 4.03
C PRO A 391 4.44 -21.17 4.26
N GLY A 392 5.36 -22.01 4.71
CA GLY A 392 6.76 -21.63 4.89
C GLY A 392 7.37 -21.15 3.57
N GLY A 393 7.92 -19.93 3.57
CA GLY A 393 8.61 -19.35 2.42
C GLY A 393 7.78 -18.43 1.53
N VAL A 394 6.53 -18.12 1.90
CA VAL A 394 5.71 -17.09 1.23
C VAL A 394 6.42 -15.73 1.18
N PHE A 395 7.24 -15.42 2.19
CA PHE A 395 8.02 -14.18 2.26
C PHE A 395 9.49 -14.36 1.83
N LYS A 396 9.87 -15.47 1.20
CA LYS A 396 11.25 -15.62 0.68
C LYS A 396 11.50 -14.65 -0.48
N PRO A 397 12.74 -14.14 -0.63
CA PRO A 397 13.95 -14.44 0.16
C PRO A 397 14.03 -13.72 1.52
N TYR A 398 13.07 -12.85 1.86
CA TYR A 398 13.16 -11.92 2.99
C TYR A 398 12.93 -12.58 4.36
N ALA A 399 11.90 -13.42 4.51
CA ALA A 399 11.56 -14.08 5.78
C ALA A 399 11.05 -15.52 5.59
N GLY A 400 11.27 -16.36 6.61
CA GLY A 400 10.69 -17.71 6.72
C GLY A 400 9.41 -17.79 7.58
N VAL A 401 8.76 -16.66 7.84
CA VAL A 401 7.69 -16.51 8.85
C VAL A 401 6.29 -16.70 8.23
N SER A 402 5.30 -17.20 9.00
CA SER A 402 4.16 -17.94 8.46
C SER A 402 2.79 -17.70 9.12
N THR A 403 2.36 -16.46 9.43
CA THR A 403 0.98 -16.25 9.97
C THR A 403 0.33 -14.90 9.62
N ALA A 404 -0.94 -14.92 9.22
CA ALA A 404 -1.84 -13.76 9.13
C ALA A 404 -3.03 -13.91 10.11
N ASN A 405 -3.40 -12.83 10.80
CA ASN A 405 -4.47 -12.78 11.79
C ASN A 405 -5.58 -11.82 11.35
N LEU A 406 -6.84 -12.20 11.57
CA LEU A 406 -8.02 -11.36 11.37
C LEU A 406 -8.76 -11.17 12.70
N SER A 407 -8.94 -9.92 13.13
CA SER A 407 -9.59 -9.57 14.40
C SER A 407 -10.55 -8.38 14.25
N GLN A 408 -11.61 -8.35 15.03
CA GLN A 408 -12.59 -7.25 15.12
C GLN A 408 -12.65 -6.70 16.55
N LYS A 409 -12.59 -5.37 16.71
CA LYS A 409 -12.71 -4.70 18.02
C LYS A 409 -14.17 -4.69 18.45
N SER A 410 -14.46 -5.22 19.63
CA SER A 410 -15.84 -5.36 20.12
C SER A 410 -16.48 -3.99 20.39
N MET A 411 -17.79 -3.86 20.17
CA MET A 411 -18.55 -2.64 20.53
C MET A 411 -19.10 -2.67 21.96
N LEU A 412 -19.23 -3.82 22.62
CA LEU A 412 -19.75 -3.97 23.99
C LEU A 412 -19.42 -5.37 24.54
N THR A 413 -19.19 -5.48 25.84
CA THR A 413 -18.98 -6.72 26.62
C THR A 413 -20.20 -7.64 26.56
N GLN A 414 -20.31 -8.45 25.51
CA GLN A 414 -21.09 -9.68 25.57
C GLN A 414 -20.13 -10.87 25.42
N LYS A 415 -19.92 -11.54 26.56
CA LYS A 415 -19.27 -12.84 26.66
C LYS A 415 -19.99 -13.80 25.72
N LEU A 416 -19.43 -14.03 24.54
CA LEU A 416 -19.76 -15.22 23.77
C LEU A 416 -18.90 -16.36 24.33
N PRO A 417 -19.51 -17.53 24.65
CA PRO A 417 -18.73 -18.68 25.08
C PRO A 417 -17.73 -19.05 23.98
N ILE A 418 -16.50 -19.35 24.40
CA ILE A 418 -15.40 -19.79 23.56
C ILE A 418 -15.83 -21.08 22.86
N ALA A 419 -16.38 -20.96 21.66
CA ALA A 419 -16.34 -22.03 20.69
C ALA A 419 -14.92 -22.05 20.14
N THR A 420 -14.20 -23.15 20.36
CA THR A 420 -12.89 -23.37 19.75
C THR A 420 -13.03 -23.31 18.23
N ILE A 421 -12.73 -22.17 17.61
CA ILE A 421 -12.68 -22.02 16.15
C ILE A 421 -11.39 -22.70 15.67
N LYS A 422 -11.46 -23.99 15.36
CA LYS A 422 -10.50 -24.69 14.50
C LYS A 422 -10.87 -24.37 13.05
N SER A 423 -10.46 -23.22 12.55
CA SER A 423 -10.38 -22.99 11.10
C SER A 423 -9.06 -22.30 10.77
N VAL A 424 -8.00 -23.11 10.73
CA VAL A 424 -6.76 -22.77 10.04
C VAL A 424 -7.08 -22.86 8.55
N LEU A 425 -7.16 -21.72 7.86
CA LEU A 425 -7.24 -21.72 6.40
C LEU A 425 -5.83 -22.00 5.86
N SER A 426 -5.45 -23.28 5.78
CA SER A 426 -4.21 -23.68 5.10
C SER A 426 -4.48 -23.68 3.59
N VAL A 427 -4.10 -22.61 2.89
CA VAL A 427 -4.06 -22.61 1.42
C VAL A 427 -2.69 -23.16 1.02
N GLU A 428 -2.62 -24.47 0.77
CA GLU A 428 -1.49 -25.03 0.02
C GLU A 428 -1.63 -24.60 -1.45
N LEU A 429 -0.75 -23.70 -1.89
CA LEU A 429 -0.52 -23.49 -3.32
C LEU A 429 0.25 -24.72 -3.83
N GLU A 430 -0.45 -25.63 -4.51
CA GLU A 430 0.16 -26.80 -5.13
C GLU A 430 1.30 -26.37 -6.08
N ASN A 431 2.50 -26.84 -5.77
CA ASN A 431 3.58 -26.93 -6.74
C ASN A 431 3.27 -28.14 -7.64
N PRO A 432 3.15 -28.02 -8.98
CA PRO A 432 2.62 -29.09 -9.84
C PRO A 432 3.43 -30.40 -9.90
N LEU A 433 4.50 -30.55 -9.10
CA LEU A 433 5.53 -31.56 -9.32
C LEU A 433 5.81 -32.52 -8.16
N ARG A 434 5.08 -32.52 -7.03
CA ARG A 434 5.29 -33.58 -6.01
C ARG A 434 3.98 -34.05 -5.35
N ARG A 435 3.64 -35.32 -5.61
CA ARG A 435 2.56 -36.08 -4.96
C ARG A 435 3.01 -36.64 -3.61
N THR A 436 2.05 -36.81 -2.69
CA THR A 436 2.08 -37.53 -1.37
C THR A 436 2.93 -36.84 -0.27
N MET A 437 2.52 -36.62 0.99
CA MET A 437 1.66 -37.36 1.94
C MET A 437 1.10 -36.51 3.13
N THR A 438 -0.02 -36.98 3.71
CA THR A 438 -0.49 -36.99 5.14
C THR A 438 -0.29 -35.76 6.07
N GLY A 439 -1.40 -35.11 6.45
CA GLY A 439 -1.48 -34.20 7.60
C GLY A 439 -1.87 -34.91 8.90
N LYS A 440 -1.17 -34.61 10.00
CA LYS A 440 -1.56 -34.94 11.39
C LYS A 440 -2.31 -33.76 12.01
N LEU A 441 -3.44 -34.03 12.63
CA LEU A 441 -4.18 -33.09 13.48
C LEU A 441 -3.45 -32.86 14.80
N TRP A 442 -3.31 -31.60 15.21
CA TRP A 442 -3.15 -31.17 16.61
C TRP A 442 -4.33 -30.25 16.96
#